data_AF-A0A2D6EWA3-F1
#
_entry.id   AF-A0A2D6EWA3-F1
#
_cell.length_a   1.000
_cell.length_b   1.000
_cell.length_c   1.000
_cell.angle_alpha   90.00
_cell.angle_beta   90.00
_cell.angle_gamma   90.00
#
_symmetry.space_group_name_H-M   'P 1'
#
loop_
_entity.id
_entity.type
_entity.pdbx_description
1 polymer ?
#
loop_
_entity_poly.entity_id
_entity_poly.type
_entity_poly.pdbx_seq_one_letter_code
_entity_poly.pdbx_strand_id
1 'polypeptide(L)' 'MVTSIQVQEKTLELLKKLRAQHHVKTYDDVIHKLAARPRISFYGILKKEGMKNVMKGLRDKHDRI' A
#
# COMPACT_ATOMS: atom_id res chain seq x y z
N MET A 1 13.85 14.72 5.03
CA MET A 1 13.67 14.71 6.50
C MET A 1 14.06 13.33 6.99
N VAL A 2 15.03 13.22 7.90
CA VAL A 2 15.49 11.92 8.41
C VAL A 2 14.56 11.53 9.56
N THR A 3 13.97 10.34 9.47
CA THR A 3 13.04 9.83 10.49
C THR A 3 13.64 8.56 11.09
N SER A 4 13.79 8.52 12.40
CA SER A 4 14.16 7.30 13.12
C SER A 4 12.89 6.49 13.40
N ILE A 5 12.94 5.19 13.12
CA ILE A 5 11.88 4.25 13.44
C ILE A 5 12.43 3.15 14.32
N GLN A 6 11.67 2.75 15.33
CA GLN A 6 11.97 1.59 16.13
C GLN A 6 11.32 0.36 15.49
N VAL A 7 12.10 -0.70 15.29
CA VAL A 7 11.64 -1.96 14.71
C VAL A 7 12.02 -3.12 15.61
N GLN A 8 11.20 -4.16 15.60
CA GLN A 8 11.51 -5.40 16.30
C GLN A 8 12.71 -6.09 15.64
N GLU A 9 13.48 -6.84 16.43
CA GLU A 9 14.67 -7.56 15.95
C GLU A 9 14.36 -8.51 14.79
N LYS A 10 13.23 -9.25 14.88
CA LYS A 10 12.75 -10.12 13.80
C LYS A 10 12.50 -9.36 12.49
N THR A 11 11.97 -8.13 12.59
CA THR A 11 11.75 -7.27 11.42
C THR A 11 13.06 -6.80 10.81
N LEU A 12 14.07 -6.50 11.65
CA LEU A 12 15.40 -6.13 11.18
C LEU A 12 16.09 -7.27 10.42
N GLU A 13 15.98 -8.50 10.90
CA GLU A 13 16.51 -9.68 10.20
C GLU A 13 15.86 -9.88 8.82
N LEU A 14 14.53 -9.70 8.74
CA LEU A 14 13.81 -9.77 7.47
C LEU A 14 14.28 -8.69 6.50
N LEU A 15 14.47 -7.45 6.98
CA LEU A 15 14.98 -6.35 6.15
C LEU A 15 16.39 -6.63 5.64
N LYS A 16 17.28 -7.23 6.46
CA LYS A 16 18.61 -7.66 6.03
C LYS A 16 18.55 -8.71 4.91
N LYS A 17 17.69 -9.73 5.06
CA LYS A 17 17.48 -10.76 4.03
C LYS A 17 16.96 -10.17 2.72
N LEU A 18 15.96 -9.29 2.79
CA LEU A 18 15.41 -8.61 1.62
C LEU A 18 16.41 -7.68 0.95
N ARG A 19 17.26 -6.99 1.73
CA ARG A 19 18.34 -6.17 1.21
C ARG A 19 19.32 -7.00 0.38
N ALA A 20 19.71 -8.18 0.90
CA ALA A 20 20.60 -9.11 0.20
C ALA A 20 19.95 -9.65 -1.09
N GLN A 21 18.67 -10.05 -1.04
CA GLN A 21 17.95 -10.57 -2.20
C GLN A 21 17.76 -9.53 -3.32
N HIS A 22 17.52 -8.28 -2.97
CA HIS A 22 17.27 -7.22 -3.95
C HIS A 22 18.52 -6.44 -4.36
N HIS A 23 19.70 -6.81 -3.82
CA HIS A 23 20.98 -6.14 -4.05
C HIS A 23 20.93 -4.60 -3.90
N VAL A 24 20.10 -4.11 -2.98
CA VAL A 24 19.94 -2.67 -2.74
C VAL A 24 20.90 -2.18 -1.66
N LYS A 25 21.37 -0.94 -1.80
CA LYS A 25 22.39 -0.36 -0.92
C LYS A 25 21.80 0.11 0.42
N THR A 26 20.55 0.60 0.40
CA THR A 26 19.92 1.18 1.59
C THR A 26 18.72 0.36 2.06
N TYR A 27 18.37 0.50 3.34
CA TYR A 27 17.14 -0.10 3.88
C TYR A 27 15.89 0.65 3.40
N ASP A 28 16.01 1.94 3.13
CA ASP A 28 14.91 2.78 2.62
C ASP A 28 14.42 2.25 1.27
N ASP A 29 15.32 1.83 0.38
CA ASP A 29 14.96 1.21 -0.90
C ASP A 29 14.12 -0.06 -0.72
N VAL A 30 14.43 -0.87 0.31
CA VAL A 30 13.67 -2.08 0.64
C VAL A 30 12.28 -1.68 1.15
N ILE A 31 12.22 -0.70 2.05
CA ILE A 31 10.97 -0.22 2.66
C ILE A 31 10.04 0.38 1.59
N HIS A 32 10.57 1.21 0.68
CA HIS A 32 9.80 1.77 -0.42
C HIS A 32 9.24 0.68 -1.34
N LYS A 33 10.02 -0.35 -1.67
CA LYS A 33 9.54 -1.49 -2.46
C LYS A 33 8.44 -2.29 -1.76
N LEU A 34 8.51 -2.43 -0.43
CA LEU A 34 7.46 -3.08 0.35
C LEU A 34 6.19 -2.24 0.40
N ALA A 35 6.33 -0.92 0.60
CA ALA A 35 5.22 0.02 0.67
C ALA A 35 4.52 0.23 -0.69
N ALA A 36 5.27 0.17 -1.79
CA ALA A 36 4.76 0.34 -3.15
C ALA A 36 3.94 -0.86 -3.65
N ARG A 37 3.89 -1.98 -2.92
CA ARG A 37 3.03 -3.10 -3.31
C ARG A 37 1.57 -2.66 -3.22
N PRO A 38 0.82 -2.70 -4.34
CA PRO A 38 -0.58 -2.31 -4.33
C PRO A 38 -1.30 -3.23 -3.34
N ARG A 39 -1.81 -2.63 -2.26
CA ARG A 39 -2.78 -3.30 -1.40
C ARG A 39 -4.05 -3.45 -2.22
N ILE A 40 -4.16 -4.57 -2.93
CA ILE A 40 -5.43 -4.96 -3.53
C ILE A 40 -6.38 -5.15 -2.35
N SER A 41 -7.28 -4.19 -2.16
CA SER A 41 -8.27 -4.32 -1.09
C SER A 41 -9.11 -5.56 -1.41
N PHE A 42 -9.21 -6.48 -0.45
CA PHE A 42 -10.14 -7.61 -0.55
C PHE A 42 -11.58 -7.13 -0.79
N TYR A 43 -11.88 -5.89 -0.40
CA TYR A 43 -13.14 -5.21 -0.67
C TYR A 43 -13.46 -5.13 -2.18
N GLY A 44 -12.48 -4.79 -3.04
CA GLY A 44 -12.67 -4.74 -4.49
C GLY A 44 -12.85 -6.11 -5.16
N ILE A 45 -12.33 -7.18 -4.53
CA ILE A 45 -12.47 -8.56 -5.02
C ILE A 45 -13.80 -9.18 -4.56
N LEU A 46 -14.19 -8.97 -3.29
CA LEU A 46 -15.40 -9.56 -2.69
C LEU A 46 -16.68 -8.79 -3.02
N LYS A 47 -16.64 -7.46 -3.09
CA LYS A 47 -17.78 -6.66 -3.57
C LYS A 47 -17.64 -6.40 -5.06
N LYS A 48 -18.11 -7.35 -5.87
CA LYS A 48 -18.57 -7.08 -7.24
C LYS A 48 -19.84 -6.21 -7.23
N GLU A 49 -19.87 -5.13 -6.45
CA GLU A 49 -20.84 -4.07 -6.70
C GLU A 49 -20.34 -3.35 -7.95
N GLY A 50 -21.02 -3.57 -9.07
CA GLY A 50 -20.63 -2.98 -10.35
C GLY A 50 -20.42 -1.48 -10.18
N MET A 51 -19.34 -0.94 -10.77
CA MET A 51 -18.93 0.47 -10.72
C MET A 51 -20.10 1.47 -10.78
N LYS A 52 -21.16 1.12 -11.53
CA LYS A 52 -22.42 1.86 -11.62
C LYS A 52 -23.10 2.14 -10.27
N ASN A 53 -23.09 1.21 -9.32
CA ASN A 53 -23.73 1.38 -8.00
C ASN A 53 -22.90 2.30 -7.08
N VAL A 54 -21.57 2.21 -7.14
CA VAL A 54 -20.68 3.13 -6.42
C VAL A 54 -20.84 4.56 -6.94
N MET A 55 -20.93 4.73 -8.26
CA MET A 55 -21.12 6.04 -8.90
C MET A 55 -22.53 6.61 -8.70
N LYS A 56 -23.53 5.78 -8.35
CA LYS A 56 -24.91 6.22 -8.10
C LYS A 56 -25.04 6.99 -6.78
N GLY A 57 -24.16 6.71 -5.81
CA GLY A 57 -24.09 7.44 -4.53
C GLY A 57 -23.23 8.70 -4.55
N LEU A 58 -22.39 8.87 -5.56
CA LEU A 58 -21.47 10.02 -5.70
C LEU A 58 -22.04 11.18 -6.53
N ARG A 59 -23.18 10.97 -7.21
CA ARG A 59 -23.93 12.07 -7.83
C ARG A 59 -24.79 12.74 -6.77
N ASP A 60 -24.27 13.81 -6.19
CA ASP A 60 -25.08 14.71 -5.38
C ASP A 60 -26.25 15.26 -6.20
N LYS A 61 -27.43 15.37 -5.59
CA LYS A 61 -28.65 15.92 -6.21
C LYS A 61 -28.48 17.35 -6.75
N HIS A 62 -27.40 18.03 -6.37
CA HIS A 62 -27.10 19.40 -6.72
C HIS A 62 -26.46 19.57 -8.10
N ASP A 63 -26.01 18.47 -8.73
CA ASP A 63 -25.34 18.50 -10.05
C ASP A 63 -26.34 18.32 -11.23
N ARG A 64 -27.62 18.65 -10.99
CA ARG A 64 -28.73 18.57 -11.98
C ARG A 64 -29.17 19.94 -12.51
N ILE A 65 -28.35 20.98 -12.37
CA ILE A 65 -28.65 22.32 -12.90
C ILE A 65 -27.87 22.52 -14.19
#